data_AF-A0A411ZPD8-F1
#
_entry.id   AF-A0A411ZPD8-F1
#
_cell.length_a   1.000
_cell.length_b   1.000
_cell.length_c   1.000
_cell.angle_alpha   90.00
_cell.angle_beta   90.00
_cell.angle_gamma   90.00
#
_symmetry.space_group_name_H-M   'P 1'
#
loop_
_entity.id
_entity.type
_entity.pdbx_description
1 polymer ?
#
loop_
_entity_poly.entity_id
_entity_poly.type
_entity_poly.pdbx_seq_one_letter_code
_entity_poly.pdbx_strand_id
1 'polypeptide(L)'
;MINNRVEFCKKDFSLYNDFQKNIDICKRHIVEIDNKCASVASDQNGDTEILEATEIGTIQKTMYEKSKQALEKAIIDDTLNMFIINRTIELCAGVVECNVHSAVCLTILHGMSQEKAGDYIAYSRPQVSRFLSRFFENPGCKKMYELAVEQSKENFHNLTTHNS
;
A
#
# COMPACT_ATOMS: atom_id res chain seq x y z
N MET A 1 -13.04 1.31 3.15
CA MET A 1 -11.90 2.10 3.65
C MET A 1 -12.44 3.36 4.27
N ILE A 2 -11.98 3.69 5.47
CA ILE A 2 -12.34 4.93 6.18
C ILE A 2 -11.03 5.64 6.52
N ASN A 3 -10.92 6.94 6.22
CA ASN A 3 -9.74 7.75 6.51
C ASN A 3 -8.42 7.13 5.98
N ASN A 4 -8.40 6.64 4.73
CA ASN A 4 -7.27 5.93 4.10
C ASN A 4 -6.78 4.67 4.85
N ARG A 5 -7.64 4.07 5.68
CA ARG A 5 -7.37 2.80 6.34
C ARG A 5 -8.30 1.72 5.82
N VAL A 6 -7.72 0.56 5.54
CA VAL A 6 -8.44 -0.66 5.17
C VAL A 6 -9.37 -1.08 6.30
N GLU A 7 -10.57 -1.52 5.95
CA GLU A 7 -11.51 -2.14 6.88
C GLU A 7 -11.49 -3.67 6.71
N PHE A 8 -11.95 -4.41 7.73
CA PHE A 8 -12.08 -5.86 7.66
C PHE A 8 -13.23 -6.29 6.74
N CYS A 9 -13.02 -6.19 5.43
CA CYS A 9 -13.96 -6.64 4.42
C CYS A 9 -13.23 -7.08 3.14
N LYS A 10 -13.91 -7.91 2.36
CA LYS A 10 -13.38 -8.44 1.10
C LYS A 10 -12.96 -7.35 0.11
N LYS A 11 -13.75 -6.28 0.01
CA LYS A 11 -13.50 -5.17 -0.93
C LYS A 11 -12.14 -4.53 -0.64
N ASP A 12 -11.91 -4.12 0.60
CA ASP A 12 -10.68 -3.43 0.97
C ASP A 12 -9.47 -4.36 0.94
N PHE A 13 -9.60 -5.61 1.41
CA PHE A 13 -8.50 -6.56 1.36
C PHE A 13 -8.09 -6.88 -0.10
N SER A 14 -9.04 -6.88 -1.03
CA SER A 14 -8.73 -7.10 -2.46
C SER A 14 -7.85 -6.00 -3.08
N LEU A 15 -7.70 -4.85 -2.42
CA LEU A 15 -6.80 -3.77 -2.86
C LEU A 15 -5.32 -4.07 -2.58
N TYR A 16 -4.98 -5.17 -1.91
CA TYR A 16 -3.59 -5.51 -1.53
C TYR A 16 -2.59 -5.35 -2.68
N ASN A 17 -2.89 -5.92 -3.85
CA ASN A 17 -2.01 -5.83 -5.02
C ASN A 17 -2.02 -4.46 -5.67
N ASP A 18 -3.09 -3.68 -5.50
CA ASP A 18 -3.16 -2.33 -6.04
C ASP A 18 -2.35 -1.35 -5.19
N PHE A 19 -2.28 -1.55 -3.87
CA PHE A 19 -1.33 -0.84 -3.01
C PHE A 19 0.12 -1.11 -3.43
N GLN A 20 0.48 -2.37 -3.70
CA GLN A 20 1.83 -2.70 -4.17
C GLN A 20 2.17 -1.98 -5.49
N LYS A 21 1.24 -2.01 -6.46
CA LYS A 21 1.42 -1.30 -7.74
C LYS A 21 1.56 0.21 -7.53
N ASN A 22 0.74 0.80 -6.65
CA ASN A 22 0.78 2.23 -6.39
C ASN A 22 2.10 2.63 -5.73
N ILE A 23 2.61 1.84 -4.78
CA ILE A 23 3.95 2.02 -4.20
C ILE A 23 5.02 2.04 -5.31
N ASP A 24 4.97 1.09 -6.25
CA ASP A 24 5.95 1.01 -7.34
C ASP A 24 5.83 2.19 -8.33
N ILE A 25 4.62 2.69 -8.57
CA ILE A 25 4.38 3.92 -9.35
C ILE A 25 4.96 5.14 -8.62
N CYS A 26 4.64 5.31 -7.34
CA CYS A 26 5.12 6.43 -6.52
C CYS A 26 6.65 6.45 -6.46
N LYS A 27 7.31 5.30 -6.25
CA LYS A 27 8.77 5.19 -6.26
C LYS A 27 9.39 5.64 -7.59
N ARG A 28 8.79 5.27 -8.73
CA ARG A 28 9.24 5.74 -10.05
C ARG A 28 9.08 7.25 -10.20
N HIS A 29 7.94 7.81 -9.80
CA HIS A 29 7.72 9.26 -9.87
C HIS A 29 8.67 10.04 -8.95
N ILE A 30 9.06 9.52 -7.79
CA ILE A 30 10.08 10.15 -6.93
C ILE A 30 11.42 10.26 -7.68
N VAL A 31 11.85 9.19 -8.35
CA VAL A 31 13.09 9.19 -9.16
C VAL A 31 12.99 10.21 -10.31
N GLU A 32 11.83 10.31 -10.96
CA GLU A 32 11.61 11.31 -12.01
C GLU A 32 11.69 12.74 -11.48
N ILE A 33 11.14 13.00 -10.29
CA ILE A 33 11.24 14.31 -9.62
C ILE A 33 12.70 14.61 -9.27
N ASP A 34 13.43 13.66 -8.69
CA ASP A 34 14.84 13.85 -8.33
C ASP A 34 15.71 14.16 -9.57
N ASN A 35 15.44 13.50 -10.70
CA ASN A 35 16.10 13.81 -11.97
C ASN A 35 15.79 15.22 -12.50
N LYS A 36 14.53 15.67 -12.40
CA LYS A 36 14.13 17.03 -12.81
C LYS A 36 14.72 18.11 -11.90
N CYS A 37 14.83 17.84 -10.61
CA CYS A 37 15.53 18.73 -9.67
C CYS A 37 17.01 18.90 -10.04
N ALA A 38 17.68 17.81 -10.42
CA ALA A 38 19.10 17.85 -10.80
C ALA A 38 19.35 18.67 -12.08
N SER A 39 18.45 18.59 -13.08
CA SER A 39 18.59 19.39 -14.31
C SER A 39 18.35 20.88 -14.09
N VAL A 40 17.40 21.25 -13.22
CA VAL A 40 17.18 22.67 -12.88
C VAL A 40 18.40 23.27 -12.16
N ALA A 41 19.14 22.48 -11.39
CA ALA A 41 20.37 22.92 -10.74
C ALA A 41 21.56 23.11 -11.71
N SER A 42 21.59 22.42 -12.86
CA SER A 42 22.67 22.57 -13.85
C SER A 42 22.53 23.78 -14.77
N ASP A 43 21.31 24.27 -14.99
CA ASP A 43 21.00 25.33 -15.97
C ASP A 43 21.24 26.76 -15.41
N GLN A 44 21.55 26.90 -14.11
CA GLN A 44 21.75 28.19 -13.44
C GLN A 44 23.18 28.78 -13.57
N ASN A 45 24.05 28.22 -14.42
CA ASN A 45 25.45 28.64 -14.59
C ASN A 45 25.71 29.70 -15.68
N GLY A 46 24.69 30.44 -16.14
CA GLY A 46 24.81 31.47 -17.18
C GLY A 46 24.56 32.88 -16.65
N ASP A 47 25.58 33.73 -16.68
CA ASP A 47 25.52 35.12 -16.21
C ASP A 47 24.59 35.98 -17.07
N THR A 48 23.52 36.53 -16.46
CA THR A 48 22.92 37.89 -16.60
C THR A 48 21.37 37.93 -16.50
N GLU A 49 20.63 36.82 -16.70
CA GLU A 49 19.15 36.70 -16.46
C GLU A 49 18.80 36.23 -15.02
N ILE A 50 19.69 36.50 -14.08
CA ILE A 50 19.86 35.69 -12.86
C ILE A 50 18.70 35.84 -11.87
N LEU A 51 18.03 37.00 -11.74
CA LEU A 51 17.06 37.21 -10.65
C LEU A 51 15.72 36.48 -10.86
N GLU A 52 15.06 36.69 -12.01
CA GLU A 52 13.79 36.00 -12.35
C GLU A 52 14.01 34.50 -12.56
N ALA A 53 15.16 34.09 -13.13
CA ALA A 53 15.54 32.69 -13.24
C ALA A 53 15.78 32.02 -11.87
N THR A 54 16.29 32.77 -10.89
CA THR A 54 16.48 32.28 -9.50
C THR A 54 15.14 32.15 -8.77
N GLU A 55 14.21 33.09 -8.95
CA GLU A 55 12.86 33.01 -8.38
C GLU A 55 12.06 31.85 -8.97
N ILE A 56 12.06 31.70 -10.30
CA ILE A 56 11.40 30.57 -11.00
C ILE A 56 12.02 29.23 -10.57
N GLY A 57 13.35 29.13 -10.48
CA GLY A 57 14.03 27.92 -10.03
C GLY A 57 13.68 27.57 -8.57
N THR A 58 13.55 28.56 -7.70
CA THR A 58 13.14 28.36 -6.29
C THR A 58 11.69 27.88 -6.18
N ILE A 59 10.79 28.45 -6.99
CA ILE A 59 9.39 28.01 -7.07
C ILE A 59 9.31 26.55 -7.56
N GLN A 60 10.04 26.21 -8.63
CA GLN A 60 10.07 24.85 -9.17
C GLN A 60 10.59 23.83 -8.15
N LYS A 61 11.69 24.15 -7.46
CA LYS A 61 12.25 23.29 -6.41
C LYS A 61 11.25 23.04 -5.27
N THR A 62 10.57 24.10 -4.82
CA THR A 62 9.52 23.99 -3.79
C THR A 62 8.35 23.12 -4.24
N MET A 63 7.93 23.23 -5.51
CA MET A 63 6.89 22.38 -6.08
C MET A 63 7.32 20.92 -6.12
N TYR A 64 8.54 20.64 -6.57
CA TYR A 64 9.08 19.28 -6.59
C TYR A 64 9.18 18.65 -5.21
N GLU A 65 9.64 19.40 -4.19
CA GLU A 65 9.70 18.94 -2.81
C GLU A 65 8.30 18.59 -2.26
N LYS A 66 7.29 19.45 -2.50
CA LYS A 66 5.90 19.17 -2.12
C LYS A 66 5.33 17.95 -2.82
N SER A 67 5.61 17.78 -4.11
CA SER A 67 5.19 16.59 -4.86
C SER A 67 5.86 15.33 -4.32
N LYS A 68 7.14 15.38 -3.99
CA LYS A 68 7.88 14.26 -3.39
C LYS A 68 7.30 13.86 -2.03
N GLN A 69 7.05 14.83 -1.15
CA GLN A 69 6.41 14.59 0.16
C GLN A 69 5.04 13.94 0.02
N ALA A 70 4.22 14.36 -0.96
CA ALA A 70 2.92 13.75 -1.21
C ALA A 70 3.03 12.28 -1.67
N LEU A 71 4.02 11.97 -2.51
CA LEU A 71 4.29 10.59 -2.95
C LEU A 71 4.83 9.72 -1.81
N GLU A 72 5.74 10.25 -0.99
CA GLU A 72 6.27 9.55 0.18
C GLU A 72 5.17 9.24 1.19
N LYS A 73 4.26 10.19 1.44
CA LYS A 73 3.08 9.96 2.28
C LYS A 73 2.18 8.85 1.72
N ALA A 74 1.93 8.84 0.40
CA ALA A 74 1.14 7.78 -0.23
C ALA A 74 1.80 6.40 -0.08
N ILE A 75 3.13 6.31 -0.24
CA ILE A 75 3.89 5.08 -0.02
C ILE A 75 3.72 4.59 1.42
N ILE A 76 3.81 5.48 2.41
CA ILE A 76 3.65 5.12 3.83
C ILE A 76 2.23 4.59 4.09
N ASP A 77 1.21 5.29 3.60
CA ASP A 77 -0.19 4.89 3.78
C ASP A 77 -0.48 3.52 3.15
N ASP A 78 0.00 3.28 1.93
CA ASP A 78 -0.18 2.00 1.24
C ASP A 78 0.59 0.87 1.92
N THR A 79 1.83 1.14 2.37
CA THR A 79 2.66 0.16 3.08
C THR A 79 1.99 -0.26 4.39
N LEU A 80 1.41 0.68 5.12
CA LEU A 80 0.65 0.41 6.34
C LEU A 80 -0.58 -0.46 6.06
N ASN A 81 -1.35 -0.12 5.02
CA ASN A 81 -2.53 -0.90 4.63
C ASN A 81 -2.15 -2.33 4.21
N MET A 82 -1.07 -2.49 3.45
CA MET A 82 -0.54 -3.80 3.10
C MET A 82 -0.09 -4.59 4.34
N PHE A 83 0.61 -3.94 5.28
CA PHE A 83 1.03 -4.57 6.53
C PHE A 83 -0.19 -5.11 7.29
N ILE A 84 -1.23 -4.30 7.47
CA ILE A 84 -2.45 -4.71 8.19
C ILE A 84 -3.09 -5.92 7.52
N ILE A 85 -3.26 -5.91 6.19
CA ILE A 85 -3.84 -7.03 5.44
C ILE A 85 -3.01 -8.31 5.59
N ASN A 86 -1.71 -8.22 5.28
CA ASN A 86 -0.82 -9.38 5.33
C ASN A 86 -0.77 -9.96 6.75
N ARG A 87 -0.60 -9.09 7.75
CA ARG A 87 -0.52 -9.51 9.15
C ARG A 87 -1.81 -10.13 9.66
N THR A 88 -2.96 -9.60 9.25
CA THR A 88 -4.26 -10.22 9.55
C THR A 88 -4.32 -11.65 9.02
N ILE A 89 -3.93 -11.85 7.75
CA ILE A 89 -3.98 -13.16 7.10
C ILE A 89 -3.02 -14.15 7.78
N GLU A 90 -1.80 -13.73 8.13
CA GLU A 90 -0.84 -14.54 8.89
C GLU A 90 -1.41 -15.00 10.24
N LEU A 91 -1.96 -14.07 11.03
CA LEU A 91 -2.52 -14.35 12.35
C LEU A 91 -3.73 -15.29 12.29
N CYS A 92 -4.52 -15.23 11.21
CA CYS A 92 -5.67 -16.09 11.02
C CYS A 92 -5.33 -17.56 10.72
N ALA A 93 -4.07 -17.92 10.45
CA ALA A 93 -3.68 -19.31 10.17
C ALA A 93 -4.08 -20.29 11.29
N GLY A 94 -4.12 -19.83 12.55
CA GLY A 94 -4.56 -20.61 13.72
C GLY A 94 -6.05 -20.46 14.06
N VAL A 95 -6.81 -19.68 13.29
CA VAL A 95 -8.20 -19.28 13.59
C VAL A 95 -9.21 -19.91 12.62
N VAL A 96 -8.79 -20.18 11.39
CA VAL A 96 -9.63 -20.77 10.34
C VAL A 96 -9.04 -22.08 9.84
N GLU A 97 -9.85 -22.87 9.15
CA GLU A 97 -9.36 -24.08 8.49
C GLU A 97 -8.33 -23.77 7.40
N CYS A 98 -7.39 -24.69 7.19
CA CYS A 98 -6.28 -24.54 6.25
C CYS A 98 -6.75 -24.20 4.80
N ASN A 99 -7.86 -24.77 4.35
CA ASN A 99 -8.42 -24.47 3.02
C ASN A 99 -8.98 -23.04 2.92
N VAL A 100 -9.59 -22.52 3.98
CA VAL A 100 -10.04 -21.12 4.06
C VAL A 100 -8.84 -20.19 4.03
N HIS A 101 -7.84 -20.47 4.85
CA HIS A 101 -6.59 -19.69 4.89
C HIS A 101 -5.87 -19.69 3.54
N SER A 102 -5.70 -20.85 2.92
CA SER A 102 -5.05 -21.01 1.62
C SER A 102 -5.79 -20.24 0.52
N ALA A 103 -7.12 -20.33 0.48
CA ALA A 103 -7.93 -19.59 -0.48
C ALA A 103 -7.74 -18.06 -0.35
N VAL A 104 -7.66 -17.55 0.87
CA VAL A 104 -7.43 -16.12 1.15
C VAL A 104 -6.02 -15.71 0.72
N CYS A 105 -4.98 -16.48 1.06
CA CYS A 105 -3.61 -16.18 0.64
C CYS A 105 -3.49 -16.12 -0.89
N LEU A 106 -4.00 -17.13 -1.60
CA LEU A 106 -3.90 -17.21 -3.06
C LEU A 106 -4.67 -16.08 -3.76
N THR A 107 -5.87 -15.76 -3.28
CA THR A 107 -6.70 -14.74 -3.95
C THR A 107 -6.34 -13.32 -3.56
N ILE A 108 -5.95 -13.07 -2.31
CA ILE A 108 -5.68 -11.71 -1.80
C ILE A 108 -4.20 -11.36 -1.93
N LEU A 109 -3.32 -12.15 -1.32
CA LEU A 109 -1.89 -11.85 -1.30
C LEU A 109 -1.23 -12.12 -2.66
N HIS A 110 -1.61 -13.22 -3.32
CA HIS A 110 -1.07 -13.57 -4.64
C HIS A 110 -1.91 -13.06 -5.81
N GLY A 111 -3.05 -12.41 -5.55
CA GLY A 111 -3.89 -11.79 -6.60
C GLY A 111 -4.46 -12.79 -7.61
N MET A 112 -4.54 -14.08 -7.28
CA MET A 112 -5.07 -15.08 -8.19
C MET A 112 -6.59 -14.94 -8.35
N SER A 113 -7.08 -15.25 -9.55
CA SER A 113 -8.52 -15.46 -9.72
C SER A 113 -8.99 -16.64 -8.86
N GLN A 114 -10.25 -16.61 -8.43
CA GLN A 114 -10.82 -17.70 -7.61
C GLN A 114 -10.79 -19.06 -8.33
N GLU A 115 -10.83 -19.05 -9.67
CA GLU A 115 -10.71 -20.25 -10.49
C GLU A 115 -9.29 -20.83 -10.38
N LYS A 116 -8.26 -20.02 -10.66
CA LYS A 116 -6.85 -20.45 -10.54
C LYS A 116 -6.48 -20.87 -9.11
N ALA A 117 -6.97 -20.14 -8.11
CA ALA A 117 -6.79 -20.52 -6.73
C ALA A 117 -7.44 -21.88 -6.46
N GLY A 118 -8.66 -22.09 -6.94
CA GLY A 118 -9.39 -23.36 -6.85
C GLY A 118 -8.63 -24.53 -7.45
N ASP A 119 -8.09 -24.37 -8.65
CA ASP A 119 -7.24 -25.37 -9.30
C ASP A 119 -6.03 -25.73 -8.43
N TYR A 120 -5.40 -24.74 -7.81
CA TYR A 120 -4.23 -24.93 -6.95
C TYR A 120 -4.52 -25.71 -5.66
N ILE A 121 -5.70 -25.51 -5.07
CA ILE A 121 -6.11 -26.17 -3.82
C ILE A 121 -7.11 -27.32 -4.05
N ALA A 122 -7.34 -27.74 -5.29
CA ALA A 122 -8.29 -28.78 -5.69
C ALA A 122 -9.74 -28.53 -5.21
N TYR A 123 -10.23 -27.29 -5.36
CA TYR A 123 -11.60 -26.89 -5.08
C TYR A 123 -12.23 -26.12 -6.25
N SER A 124 -13.55 -26.22 -6.40
CA SER A 124 -14.26 -25.44 -7.42
C SER A 124 -14.29 -23.94 -7.07
N ARG A 125 -14.41 -23.08 -8.09
CA ARG A 125 -14.56 -21.62 -7.91
C ARG A 125 -15.67 -21.25 -6.88
N PRO A 126 -16.88 -21.84 -6.89
CA PRO A 126 -17.89 -21.54 -5.88
C PRO A 126 -17.46 -21.90 -4.45
N GLN A 127 -16.67 -22.96 -4.26
CA GLN A 127 -16.13 -23.32 -2.95
C GLN A 127 -15.11 -22.29 -2.48
N VAL A 128 -14.20 -21.85 -3.36
CA VAL A 128 -13.24 -20.76 -3.05
C VAL A 128 -13.99 -19.47 -2.68
N SER A 129 -15.05 -19.12 -3.40
CA SER A 129 -15.88 -17.96 -3.05
C SER A 129 -16.49 -18.09 -1.66
N ARG A 130 -16.99 -19.28 -1.30
CA ARG A 130 -17.53 -19.56 0.05
C ARG A 130 -16.45 -19.47 1.12
N PHE A 131 -15.25 -19.98 0.86
CA PHE A 131 -14.11 -19.85 1.78
C PHE A 131 -13.78 -18.38 2.06
N LEU A 132 -13.75 -17.53 1.03
CA LEU A 132 -13.54 -16.09 1.21
C LEU A 132 -14.63 -15.44 2.06
N SER A 133 -15.91 -15.73 1.80
CA SER A 133 -17.01 -15.23 2.64
C SER A 133 -16.83 -15.65 4.10
N ARG A 134 -16.56 -16.94 4.33
CA ARG A 134 -16.34 -17.48 5.69
C ARG A 134 -15.20 -16.78 6.42
N PHE A 135 -14.12 -16.41 5.74
CA PHE A 135 -13.03 -15.67 6.36
C PHE A 135 -13.49 -14.31 6.90
N PHE A 136 -14.21 -13.53 6.10
CA PHE A 136 -14.67 -12.19 6.49
C PHE A 136 -15.88 -12.20 7.43
N GLU A 137 -16.63 -13.29 7.48
CA GLU A 137 -17.73 -13.49 8.43
C GLU A 137 -17.26 -14.05 9.78
N ASN A 138 -16.01 -14.53 9.87
CA ASN A 138 -15.48 -15.14 11.09
C ASN A 138 -15.10 -14.08 12.15
N PRO A 139 -15.73 -14.08 13.35
CA PRO A 139 -15.41 -13.12 14.41
C PRO A 139 -13.97 -13.23 14.93
N GLY A 140 -13.38 -14.42 14.91
CA GLY A 140 -11.97 -14.63 15.26
C GLY A 140 -11.04 -13.92 14.28
N CYS A 141 -11.33 -13.97 12.98
CA CYS A 141 -10.54 -13.23 11.99
C CYS A 141 -10.65 -11.71 12.19
N LYS A 142 -11.83 -11.21 12.56
CA LYS A 142 -12.02 -9.80 12.90
C LYS A 142 -11.14 -9.38 14.09
N LYS A 143 -11.04 -10.22 15.12
CA LYS A 143 -10.12 -9.97 16.26
C LYS A 143 -8.65 -9.94 15.83
N MET A 144 -8.25 -10.82 14.90
CA MET A 144 -6.88 -10.79 14.36
C MET A 144 -6.59 -9.55 13.53
N TYR A 145 -7.59 -9.04 12.80
CA TYR A 145 -7.51 -7.75 12.13
C TYR A 145 -7.31 -6.60 13.12
N GLU A 146 -8.12 -6.55 14.19
CA GLU A 146 -7.97 -5.53 15.25
C GLU A 146 -6.57 -5.59 15.87
N LEU A 147 -6.04 -6.79 16.13
CA LEU A 147 -4.67 -6.97 16.61
C LEU A 147 -3.62 -6.50 15.60
N ALA A 148 -3.79 -6.78 14.30
CA ALA A 148 -2.90 -6.31 13.25
C ALA A 148 -2.89 -4.78 13.15
N VAL A 149 -4.04 -4.13 13.33
CA VAL A 149 -4.15 -2.67 13.40
C VAL A 149 -3.36 -2.12 14.59
N GLU A 150 -3.47 -2.73 15.78
CA GLU A 150 -2.68 -2.28 16.93
C GLU A 150 -1.17 -2.47 16.70
N GLN A 151 -0.74 -3.62 16.19
CA GLN A 151 0.67 -3.88 15.83
C GLN A 151 1.21 -2.88 14.79
N SER A 152 0.34 -2.41 13.90
CA SER A 152 0.72 -1.41 12.89
C SER A 152 1.07 -0.06 13.52
N LYS A 153 0.45 0.31 14.65
CA LYS A 153 0.74 1.57 15.34
C LYS A 153 2.14 1.56 15.96
N GLU A 154 2.58 0.43 16.48
CA GLU A 154 3.92 0.25 17.05
C GLU A 154 4.98 0.27 15.93
N ASN A 155 4.77 -0.51 14.87
CA ASN A 155 5.73 -0.66 13.78
C ASN A 155 5.91 0.60 12.93
N PHE A 156 4.90 1.46 12.86
CA PHE A 156 4.91 2.67 12.03
C PHE A 156 4.87 3.97 12.86
N HIS A 157 5.10 3.90 14.18
CA HIS A 157 5.09 5.06 15.08
C HIS A 157 6.06 6.17 14.64
N ASN A 158 7.21 5.79 14.07
CA ASN A 158 8.24 6.74 13.62
C ASN A 158 8.00 7.28 12.21
N LEU A 159 7.08 6.69 11.44
CA LEU A 159 6.81 7.09 10.05
C LEU A 159 5.66 8.10 9.94
N THR A 160 4.86 8.25 11.00
CA THR A 160 3.72 9.20 11.05
C THR A 160 4.06 10.52 11.73
N THR A 161 5.10 10.56 12.58
CA THR A 161 5.50 11.75 13.36
C THR A 161 6.38 12.74 12.59
N HIS A 162 7.03 12.32 11.50
CA HIS A 162 7.89 13.20 10.69
C HIS A 162 7.14 14.02 9.63
N ASN A 163 5.82 13.86 9.49
CA ASN A 163 5.00 14.54 8.49
C ASN A 163 3.90 15.44 9.11
N SER A 164 4.01 15.79 10.39
CA SER A 164 3.08 16.70 11.10
C SER A 164 3.66 18.09 11.26
#